data_AF-A0A2G9LP05-F1
#
_entry.id   AF-A0A2G9LP05-F1
#
_cell.length_a   1.000
_cell.length_b   1.000
_cell.length_c   1.000
_cell.angle_alpha   90.00
_cell.angle_beta   90.00
_cell.angle_gamma   90.00
#
_symmetry.space_group_name_H-M   'P 1'
#
loop_
_entity.id
_entity.type
_entity.pdbx_description
1 polymer ?
#
loop_
_entity_poly.entity_id
_entity_poly.type
_entity_poly.pdbx_seq_one_letter_code
_entity_poly.pdbx_strand_id
1 'polypeptide(L)'
;MNALEHNPRSHDSQDVTSAMSSGPWRIIPLETHDAFLNMALDEACSEQVAAGGIATIRLYRWQPSAVSIGCFQSMRAEIATERCDALGVDYVRRRTGGGAVYHDHDGEI
;
A
#
# COMPACT_ATOMS: atom_id res chain seq x y z
N MET A 1 -5.82 -64.08 -1.60
CA MET A 1 -6.91 -63.08 -1.56
C MET A 1 -6.41 -61.93 -0.69
N ASN A 2 -5.83 -60.89 -1.29
CA ASN A 2 -5.51 -59.66 -0.56
C ASN A 2 -6.47 -58.58 -1.03
N ALA A 3 -7.29 -58.11 -0.10
CA ALA A 3 -8.19 -56.99 -0.28
C ALA A 3 -7.39 -55.68 -0.36
N LEU A 4 -7.87 -54.81 -1.23
CA LEU A 4 -7.49 -53.42 -1.37
C LEU A 4 -7.84 -52.66 -0.08
N GLU A 5 -6.87 -51.96 0.52
CA GLU A 5 -7.17 -50.87 1.46
C GLU A 5 -6.55 -49.55 0.99
N HIS A 6 -7.48 -48.67 0.65
CA HIS A 6 -7.47 -47.22 0.54
C HIS A 6 -6.25 -46.49 1.11
N ASN A 7 -5.57 -45.72 0.25
CA ASN A 7 -4.65 -44.66 0.65
C ASN A 7 -5.45 -43.34 0.82
N PRO A 8 -5.65 -42.82 2.04
CA PRO A 8 -6.27 -41.51 2.21
C PRO A 8 -5.23 -40.43 1.87
N ARG A 9 -5.58 -39.58 0.90
CA ARG A 9 -4.81 -38.37 0.52
C ARG A 9 -4.37 -37.62 1.77
N SER A 10 -3.07 -37.66 2.06
CA SER A 10 -2.43 -36.73 2.98
C SER A 10 -2.54 -35.33 2.36
N HIS A 11 -3.50 -34.55 2.84
CA HIS A 11 -3.49 -33.11 2.64
C HIS A 11 -2.29 -32.57 3.41
N ASP A 12 -1.19 -32.42 2.67
CA ASP A 12 -0.01 -31.71 3.12
C ASP A 12 -0.46 -30.26 3.36
N SER A 13 -0.85 -30.01 4.61
CA SER A 13 -1.19 -28.68 5.10
C SER A 13 0.13 -27.95 5.17
N GLN A 14 0.53 -27.34 4.05
CA GLN A 14 1.63 -26.39 4.06
C GLN A 14 1.23 -25.31 5.05
N ASP A 15 1.88 -25.37 6.20
CA ASP A 15 1.79 -24.41 7.28
C ASP A 15 2.10 -23.02 6.69
N VAL A 16 1.05 -22.22 6.48
CA VAL A 16 1.12 -20.87 5.87
C VAL A 16 1.92 -19.88 6.75
N THR A 17 2.41 -20.35 7.89
CA THR A 17 3.24 -19.63 8.85
C THR A 17 4.74 -19.69 8.55
N SER A 18 5.14 -20.38 7.47
CA SER A 18 6.55 -20.52 7.09
C SER A 18 7.15 -19.21 6.57
N ALA A 19 7.91 -18.57 7.46
CA ALA A 19 8.88 -17.48 7.28
C ALA A 19 8.32 -16.06 7.05
N MET A 20 7.77 -15.44 8.11
CA MET A 20 8.01 -13.99 8.25
C MET A 20 9.53 -13.78 8.41
N SER A 21 10.14 -13.08 7.45
CA SER A 21 11.55 -12.70 7.49
C SER A 21 11.87 -12.04 8.82
N SER A 22 12.77 -12.65 9.61
CA SER A 22 13.31 -12.10 10.87
C SER A 22 14.37 -11.01 10.63
N GLY A 23 14.45 -10.48 9.40
CA GLY A 23 15.36 -9.41 9.02
C GLY A 23 15.07 -8.10 9.74
N PRO A 24 16.06 -7.18 9.79
CA PRO A 24 15.88 -5.88 10.40
C PRO A 24 14.80 -5.09 9.67
N TRP A 25 14.02 -4.30 10.40
CA TRP A 25 13.09 -3.34 9.83
C TRP A 25 13.77 -1.98 9.68
N ARG A 26 13.51 -1.28 8.59
CA ARG A 26 13.86 0.14 8.41
C ARG A 26 12.68 1.00 8.82
N ILE A 27 12.93 2.02 9.63
CA ILE A 27 11.94 3.06 9.93
C ILE A 27 12.41 4.34 9.25
N ILE A 28 11.59 4.88 8.37
CA ILE A 28 11.73 6.26 7.89
C ILE A 28 10.85 7.12 8.80
N PRO A 29 11.45 8.08 9.54
CA PRO A 29 10.70 8.96 10.44
C PRO A 29 9.62 9.77 9.71
N LEU A 30 8.78 10.46 10.48
CA LEU A 30 7.76 11.35 9.92
C LEU A 30 8.40 12.40 9.00
N GLU A 31 7.99 12.37 7.74
CA GLU A 31 8.35 13.37 6.73
C GLU A 31 7.09 13.97 6.10
N THR A 32 7.20 15.18 5.56
CA THR A 32 6.09 15.84 4.88
C THR A 32 6.47 16.07 3.43
N HIS A 33 5.68 15.54 2.51
CA HIS A 33 5.91 15.63 1.06
C HIS A 33 4.59 15.90 0.31
N ASP A 34 4.69 16.28 -0.95
CA ASP A 34 3.53 16.34 -1.84
C ASP A 34 2.97 14.95 -2.16
N ALA A 35 1.80 14.92 -2.80
CA ALA A 35 1.11 13.68 -3.08
C ALA A 35 1.89 12.73 -4.00
N PHE A 36 2.63 13.29 -4.94
CA PHE A 36 3.34 12.55 -5.97
C PHE A 36 4.57 11.87 -5.38
N LEU A 37 5.35 12.61 -4.58
CA LEU A 37 6.53 12.09 -3.92
C LEU A 37 6.19 11.04 -2.86
N ASN A 38 5.11 11.23 -2.09
CA ASN A 38 4.66 10.20 -1.14
C ASN A 38 4.34 8.88 -1.84
N MET A 39 3.63 8.92 -2.98
CA MET A 39 3.32 7.73 -3.76
C MET A 39 4.55 7.12 -4.45
N ALA A 40 5.48 7.95 -4.94
CA ALA A 40 6.73 7.47 -5.53
C ALA A 40 7.61 6.75 -4.50
N LEU A 41 7.67 7.25 -3.27
CA LEU A 41 8.41 6.61 -2.18
C LEU A 41 7.74 5.30 -1.72
N ASP A 42 6.41 5.24 -1.69
CA ASP A 42 5.67 3.99 -1.40
C ASP A 42 5.92 2.93 -2.49
N GLU A 43 5.93 3.33 -3.76
CA GLU A 43 6.29 2.49 -4.90
C GLU A 43 7.73 1.97 -4.79
N ALA A 44 8.69 2.85 -4.55
CA ALA A 44 10.10 2.47 -4.41
C ALA A 44 10.33 1.51 -3.23
N CYS A 45 9.68 1.75 -2.08
CA CYS A 45 9.77 0.85 -0.93
C CYS A 45 9.14 -0.52 -1.24
N SER A 46 7.99 -0.53 -1.91
CA SER A 46 7.31 -1.76 -2.32
C SER A 46 8.18 -2.59 -3.27
N GLU A 47 8.80 -1.96 -4.26
CA GLU A 47 9.68 -2.61 -5.22
C GLU A 47 10.97 -3.12 -4.57
N GLN A 48 11.55 -2.33 -3.65
CA GLN A 48 12.72 -2.75 -2.89
C GLN A 48 12.43 -4.02 -2.08
N VAL A 49 11.29 -4.09 -1.38
CA VAL A 49 10.91 -5.28 -0.60
C VAL A 49 10.65 -6.47 -1.52
N ALA A 50 9.99 -6.27 -2.66
CA ALA A 50 9.76 -7.32 -3.64
C ALA A 50 11.08 -7.88 -4.22
N ALA A 51 12.14 -7.06 -4.30
CA ALA A 51 13.47 -7.46 -4.72
C ALA A 51 14.32 -8.10 -3.60
N GLY A 52 13.74 -8.42 -2.44
CA GLY A 52 14.45 -9.01 -1.29
C GLY A 52 15.16 -7.99 -0.40
N GLY A 53 14.82 -6.70 -0.53
CA GLY A 53 15.32 -5.63 0.32
C GLY A 53 14.69 -5.61 1.71
N ILE A 54 15.06 -4.58 2.48
CA ILE A 54 14.64 -4.43 3.89
C ILE A 54 13.17 -3.97 3.98
N ALA A 55 12.38 -4.67 4.79
CA ALA A 55 11.03 -4.24 5.14
C ALA A 55 11.05 -2.84 5.77
N THR A 56 10.21 -1.93 5.26
CA THR A 56 10.25 -0.52 5.61
C THR A 56 8.91 -0.06 6.18
N ILE A 57 8.95 0.63 7.32
CA ILE A 57 7.85 1.41 7.87
C ILE A 57 8.13 2.87 7.54
N ARG A 58 7.17 3.54 6.90
CA ARG A 58 7.18 4.98 6.66
C ARG A 58 6.06 5.65 7.43
N LEU A 59 6.35 6.81 7.99
CA LEU A 59 5.36 7.74 8.51
C LEU A 59 5.44 8.99 7.63
N TYR A 60 4.31 9.50 7.14
CA TYR A 60 4.34 10.70 6.33
C TYR A 60 3.07 11.53 6.46
N ARG A 61 3.23 12.84 6.23
CA ARG A 61 2.16 13.82 6.01
C ARG A 61 2.15 14.29 4.57
N TRP A 62 1.05 14.89 4.18
CA TRP A 62 0.83 15.48 2.87
C TRP A 62 0.96 16.99 2.97
N GLN A 63 1.72 17.61 2.08
CA GLN A 63 1.70 19.07 1.87
C GLN A 63 1.83 19.36 0.37
N PRO A 64 0.79 19.89 -0.30
CA PRO A 64 -0.50 20.31 0.26
C PRO A 64 -1.40 19.14 0.71
N SER A 65 -2.58 19.43 1.27
CA SER A 65 -3.65 18.43 1.44
C SER A 65 -3.93 17.72 0.10
N ALA A 66 -4.34 16.47 0.15
CA ALA A 66 -4.45 15.64 -1.05
C ALA A 66 -5.63 14.67 -1.01
N VAL A 67 -6.19 14.31 -2.17
CA VAL A 67 -7.10 13.16 -2.29
C VAL A 67 -6.38 12.01 -3.00
N SER A 68 -6.30 10.85 -2.35
CA SER A 68 -5.80 9.63 -2.96
C SER A 68 -6.95 8.70 -3.37
N ILE A 69 -6.93 8.17 -4.59
CA ILE A 69 -7.89 7.15 -5.04
C ILE A 69 -7.22 5.80 -5.24
N GLY A 70 -7.96 4.72 -4.97
CA GLY A 70 -7.49 3.36 -5.22
C GLY A 70 -7.25 3.08 -6.71
N CYS A 71 -6.43 2.06 -6.99
CA CYS A 71 -5.96 1.73 -8.33
C CYS A 71 -7.09 1.48 -9.36
N PHE A 72 -8.24 0.97 -8.93
CA PHE A 72 -9.39 0.66 -9.80
C PHE A 72 -10.48 1.75 -9.87
N GLN A 73 -10.28 2.89 -9.21
CA GLN A 73 -11.28 3.97 -9.16
C GLN A 73 -11.17 4.92 -10.37
N SER A 74 -12.24 5.60 -10.78
CA SER A 74 -12.18 6.58 -11.87
C SER A 74 -11.80 7.95 -11.32
N MET A 75 -10.70 8.55 -11.81
CA MET A 75 -10.28 9.89 -11.37
C MET A 75 -11.38 10.93 -11.60
N ARG A 76 -12.01 10.90 -12.78
CA ARG A 76 -13.07 11.85 -13.15
C ARG A 76 -14.38 11.63 -12.40
N ALA A 77 -14.63 10.43 -11.88
CA ALA A 77 -15.88 10.15 -11.15
C ALA A 77 -15.73 10.39 -9.65
N GLU A 78 -14.55 10.11 -9.09
CA GLU A 78 -14.30 10.22 -7.65
C GLU A 78 -13.79 11.62 -7.22
N ILE A 79 -13.16 12.37 -8.13
CA ILE A 79 -12.48 13.62 -7.82
C ILE A 79 -13.09 14.77 -8.60
N ALA A 80 -13.45 15.84 -7.88
CA ALA A 80 -13.77 17.13 -8.48
C ALA A 80 -12.47 17.89 -8.78
N THR A 81 -11.77 17.52 -9.85
CA THR A 81 -10.43 18.01 -10.18
C THR A 81 -10.36 19.53 -10.27
N GLU A 82 -11.37 20.19 -10.83
CA GLU A 82 -11.39 21.65 -10.94
C GLU A 82 -11.46 22.34 -9.57
N ARG A 83 -12.10 21.70 -8.58
CA ARG A 83 -12.11 22.22 -7.20
C ARG A 83 -10.78 21.97 -6.50
N CYS A 84 -10.16 20.82 -6.75
CA CYS A 84 -8.84 20.52 -6.24
C CYS A 84 -7.82 21.56 -6.73
N ASP A 85 -7.81 21.84 -8.03
CA ASP A 85 -6.95 22.85 -8.65
C ASP A 85 -7.18 24.24 -8.04
N ALA A 86 -8.45 24.65 -7.87
CA ALA A 86 -8.81 25.95 -7.31
C ALA A 86 -8.44 26.10 -5.82
N LEU A 87 -8.40 25.00 -5.07
CA LEU A 87 -8.08 24.97 -3.64
C LEU A 87 -6.62 24.64 -3.34
N GLY A 88 -5.82 24.32 -4.36
CA GLY A 88 -4.43 23.86 -4.19
C GLY A 88 -4.35 22.51 -3.48
N VAL A 89 -5.33 21.63 -3.69
CA VAL A 89 -5.37 20.27 -3.15
C VAL A 89 -4.85 19.31 -4.22
N ASP A 90 -3.85 18.52 -3.88
CA ASP A 90 -3.34 17.50 -4.79
C ASP A 90 -4.36 16.37 -4.99
N TYR A 91 -4.27 15.66 -6.10
CA TYR A 91 -5.01 14.41 -6.30
C TYR A 91 -4.12 13.36 -6.98
N VAL A 92 -4.16 12.13 -6.45
CA VAL A 92 -3.26 11.07 -6.91
C VAL A 92 -3.94 9.71 -6.89
N ARG A 93 -3.47 8.80 -7.74
CA ARG A 93 -3.85 7.38 -7.72
C ARG A 93 -2.78 6.59 -6.99
N ARG A 94 -3.17 5.83 -5.97
CA ARG A 94 -2.27 4.89 -5.28
C ARG A 94 -2.32 3.50 -5.93
N ARG A 95 -1.23 2.75 -5.81
CA ARG A 95 -1.08 1.39 -6.37
C ARG A 95 -2.01 0.36 -5.69
N THR A 96 -2.42 0.64 -4.46
CA THR A 96 -3.32 -0.22 -3.68
C THR A 96 -4.80 -0.01 -4.03
N GLY A 97 -5.65 -0.97 -3.69
CA GLY A 97 -7.10 -0.89 -3.85
C GLY A 97 -7.78 0.04 -2.84
N GLY A 98 -9.09 -0.11 -2.69
CA GLY A 98 -9.93 0.70 -1.79
C GLY A 98 -10.50 1.98 -2.44
N GLY A 99 -11.23 2.77 -1.66
CA GLY A 99 -11.93 3.97 -2.13
C GLY A 99 -11.06 5.24 -2.14
N ALA A 100 -11.71 6.39 -2.32
CA ALA A 100 -11.09 7.70 -2.18
C ALA A 100 -10.86 8.04 -0.69
N VAL A 101 -9.72 8.68 -0.40
CA VAL A 101 -9.36 9.18 0.94
C VAL A 101 -8.84 10.60 0.78
N TYR A 102 -9.43 11.54 1.51
CA TYR A 102 -8.91 12.91 1.66
C TYR A 102 -7.92 12.92 2.82
N HIS A 103 -6.74 13.50 2.57
CA HIS A 103 -5.64 13.67 3.50
C HIS A 103 -5.49 15.14 3.82
N ASP A 104 -5.78 15.53 5.06
CA ASP A 104 -5.74 16.92 5.49
C ASP A 104 -4.39 17.29 6.11
N HIS A 105 -3.66 18.22 5.50
CA HIS A 105 -2.35 18.65 6.01
C HIS A 105 -2.40 19.11 7.46
N ASP A 106 -3.41 19.92 7.80
CA ASP A 106 -3.56 20.53 9.11
C ASP A 106 -4.24 19.59 10.13
N GLY A 107 -5.00 18.61 9.65
CA GLY A 107 -5.85 17.72 10.46
C GLY A 107 -5.26 16.34 10.78
N GLU A 108 -4.22 15.90 10.06
CA GLU A 108 -3.59 14.58 10.21
C GLU A 108 -2.24 14.65 10.93
N ILE A 109 -1.73 13.57 11.53
CA ILE A 109 -0.53 13.58 12.42
C ILE A 109 0.78 13.47 11.65
#